data_AF-A0A0U0ZH94-F1
#
_entry.id   AF-A0A0U0ZH94-F1
#
_cell.length_a   1.000
_cell.length_b   1.000
_cell.length_c   1.000
_cell.angle_alpha   90.00
_cell.angle_beta   90.00
_cell.angle_gamma   90.00
#
_symmetry.space_group_name_H-M   'P 1'
#
loop_
_entity.id
_entity.type
_entity.pdbx_description
1 polymer ?
#
loop_
_entity_poly.entity_id
_entity_poly.type
_entity_poly.pdbx_seq_one_letter_code
_entity_poly.pdbx_strand_id
1 'polypeptide(L)'
;MLNKLAVAGALALGAVLSTAGVAHADDVVVRDANGIPWSWPTEAACIKDGPDQHLQNADDDAFLKYWYCEKHDDGLWYLHNTDSPTERVG
;
A
#
# COMPACT_ATOMS: atom_id res chain seq x y z
N MET A 1 39.02 -0.75 17.52
CA MET A 1 38.76 0.52 16.81
C MET A 1 37.77 0.20 15.70
N LEU A 2 36.65 0.92 15.68
CA LEU A 2 35.51 0.71 14.78
C LEU A 2 35.78 1.48 13.48
N ASN A 3 35.75 0.83 12.32
CA ASN A 3 35.66 1.55 11.04
C ASN A 3 34.58 0.91 10.15
N LYS A 4 33.44 1.60 10.14
CA LYS A 4 32.34 1.46 9.18
C LYS A 4 32.89 1.69 7.78
N LEU A 5 32.43 0.95 6.79
CA LEU A 5 32.32 1.40 5.39
C LEU A 5 31.36 0.44 4.67
N ALA A 6 30.11 0.87 4.59
CA ALA A 6 29.08 0.30 3.73
C ALA A 6 29.29 0.79 2.30
N VAL A 7 29.23 -0.09 1.30
CA VAL A 7 29.05 0.31 -0.12
C VAL A 7 28.24 -0.76 -0.86
N ALA A 8 27.05 -0.32 -1.28
CA ALA A 8 26.28 -0.65 -2.49
C ALA A 8 26.36 -2.07 -3.08
N GLY A 9 25.24 -2.80 -3.03
CA GLY A 9 24.93 -3.91 -3.92
C GLY A 9 23.67 -3.56 -4.73
N ALA A 10 23.77 -3.63 -6.04
CA ALA A 10 22.81 -3.13 -7.01
C ALA A 10 21.42 -3.78 -6.90
N LEU A 11 20.36 -2.97 -6.94
CA LEU A 11 18.99 -3.44 -7.17
C LEU A 11 18.85 -3.79 -8.66
N ALA A 12 19.13 -5.05 -8.99
CA ALA A 12 18.88 -5.62 -10.30
C ALA A 12 17.36 -5.87 -10.45
N LEU A 13 16.69 -4.98 -11.16
CA LEU A 13 15.30 -5.16 -11.61
C LEU A 13 15.28 -6.15 -12.79
N GLY A 14 14.98 -7.41 -12.49
CA GLY A 14 14.75 -8.47 -13.48
C GLY A 14 13.31 -8.97 -13.42
N ALA A 15 12.57 -8.75 -14.51
CA ALA A 15 11.22 -9.26 -14.78
C ALA A 15 11.18 -10.82 -14.79
N VAL A 16 10.06 -11.57 -14.73
CA VAL A 16 8.77 -11.45 -15.43
C VAL A 16 7.77 -12.54 -14.92
N LEU A 17 6.44 -12.30 -15.09
CA LEU A 17 5.30 -13.24 -15.32
C LEU A 17 4.78 -14.10 -14.13
N SER A 18 3.49 -14.30 -13.86
CA SER A 18 2.20 -13.89 -14.46
C SER A 18 1.05 -14.59 -13.71
N THR A 19 0.02 -13.87 -13.28
CA THR A 19 -1.35 -14.41 -13.11
C THR A 19 -2.36 -13.30 -13.37
N ALA A 20 -3.10 -13.41 -14.48
CA ALA A 20 -4.36 -12.74 -14.80
C ALA A 20 -4.63 -11.41 -14.07
N GLY A 21 -3.91 -10.35 -14.45
CA GLY A 21 -4.27 -9.01 -14.04
C GLY A 21 -5.59 -8.64 -14.70
N VAL A 22 -6.66 -8.58 -13.91
CA VAL A 22 -7.72 -7.61 -14.19
C VAL A 22 -7.01 -6.28 -14.48
N ALA A 23 -7.35 -5.60 -15.58
CA ALA A 23 -6.85 -4.24 -15.77
C ALA A 23 -7.39 -3.44 -14.59
N HIS A 24 -6.49 -3.08 -13.67
CA HIS A 24 -6.86 -2.69 -12.32
C HIS A 24 -7.71 -1.42 -12.33
N ALA A 25 -8.75 -1.47 -11.51
CA ALA A 25 -9.25 -0.38 -10.71
C ALA A 25 -8.12 0.61 -10.33
N ASP A 26 -8.42 1.91 -10.23
CA ASP A 26 -7.43 2.86 -9.75
C ASP A 26 -7.12 2.53 -8.29
N ASP A 27 -5.94 1.97 -8.02
CA ASP A 27 -5.53 1.52 -6.68
C ASP A 27 -4.44 2.45 -6.14
N VAL A 28 -4.66 3.04 -4.96
CA VAL A 28 -3.69 3.94 -4.32
C VAL A 28 -3.37 3.52 -2.90
N VAL A 29 -2.07 3.46 -2.58
CA VAL A 29 -1.60 3.26 -1.20
C VAL A 29 -1.83 4.54 -0.40
N VAL A 30 -2.52 4.44 0.73
CA VAL A 30 -2.78 5.57 1.62
C VAL A 30 -1.47 6.03 2.26
N ARG A 31 -1.25 7.35 2.27
CA ARG A 31 -0.01 7.99 2.73
C ARG A 31 -0.32 9.10 3.73
N ASP A 32 0.62 9.34 4.63
CA ASP A 32 0.58 10.47 5.54
C ASP A 32 0.84 11.81 4.81
N ALA A 33 0.80 12.92 5.55
CA ALA A 33 1.06 14.26 5.01
C ALA A 33 2.47 14.46 4.42
N ASN A 34 3.42 13.57 4.71
CA ASN A 34 4.78 13.60 4.17
C ASN A 34 4.95 12.64 2.97
N GLY A 35 3.88 11.96 2.55
CA GLY A 35 3.90 10.98 1.46
C GLY A 35 4.42 9.60 1.89
N ILE A 36 4.57 9.35 3.20
CA ILE A 36 4.99 8.04 3.72
C ILE A 36 3.75 7.13 3.78
N PRO A 37 3.80 5.93 3.17
CA PRO A 37 2.70 4.96 3.28
C PRO A 37 2.38 4.60 4.73
N TRP A 38 1.09 4.54 5.05
CA TRP A 38 0.67 3.90 6.28
C TRP A 38 0.93 2.40 6.20
N SER A 39 1.53 1.86 7.26
CA SER A 39 1.89 0.45 7.31
C SER A 39 1.70 -0.11 8.71
N TRP A 40 1.33 -1.38 8.78
CA TRP A 40 1.06 -2.08 10.03
C TRP A 40 1.82 -3.41 10.12
N PRO A 41 2.20 -3.86 11.33
CA PRO A 41 2.86 -5.15 11.50
C PRO A 41 1.94 -6.35 11.25
N THR A 42 0.61 -6.17 11.34
CA THR A 42 -0.37 -7.25 11.21
C THR A 42 -1.56 -6.82 10.36
N GLU A 43 -2.16 -7.79 9.67
CA GLU A 43 -3.39 -7.58 8.89
C GLU A 43 -4.51 -7.03 9.75
N ALA A 44 -4.69 -7.59 10.95
CA ALA A 44 -5.76 -7.20 11.86
C ALA A 44 -5.67 -5.73 12.30
N ALA A 45 -4.45 -5.20 12.45
CA ALA A 45 -4.26 -3.78 12.77
C ALA A 45 -4.61 -2.89 11.56
N CYS A 46 -4.18 -3.27 10.36
CA CYS A 46 -4.56 -2.57 9.12
C CYS A 46 -6.08 -2.57 8.92
N ILE A 47 -6.75 -3.72 9.06
CA ILE A 47 -8.20 -3.84 8.90
C ILE A 47 -8.95 -3.00 9.94
N LYS A 48 -8.43 -2.95 11.17
CA LYS A 48 -9.04 -2.17 12.25
C LYS A 48 -9.03 -0.68 11.94
N ASP A 49 -7.90 -0.17 11.46
CA ASP A 49 -7.71 1.27 11.25
C ASP A 49 -8.21 1.73 9.86
N GLY A 50 -8.37 0.81 8.91
CA GLY A 50 -8.80 1.08 7.52
C GLY A 50 -10.03 1.98 7.37
N PRO A 51 -11.15 1.73 8.06
CA PRO A 51 -12.35 2.58 7.97
C PRO A 51 -12.14 4.04 8.40
N ASP A 52 -11.11 4.32 9.21
CA ASP A 52 -10.83 5.67 9.72
C ASP A 52 -9.78 6.41 8.87
N GLN A 53 -9.17 5.74 7.88
CA GLN A 53 -8.11 6.29 7.04
C GLN A 53 -8.68 6.77 5.71
N HIS A 54 -8.43 8.04 5.41
CA HIS A 54 -8.92 8.73 4.22
C HIS A 54 -7.78 9.24 3.35
N LEU A 55 -8.05 9.41 2.06
CA LEU A 55 -7.15 10.09 1.16
C LEU A 55 -7.14 11.60 1.44
N GLN A 56 -5.99 12.22 1.21
CA GLN A 56 -5.81 13.66 1.47
C GLN A 56 -6.61 14.54 0.50
N ASN A 57 -6.94 14.01 -0.68
CA ASN A 57 -7.76 14.68 -1.69
C ASN A 57 -9.20 14.16 -1.58
N ALA A 58 -10.16 15.07 -1.42
CA ALA A 58 -11.58 14.72 -1.23
C ALA A 58 -12.24 14.12 -2.49
N ASP A 59 -11.81 14.50 -3.70
CA ASP A 59 -12.32 13.91 -4.95
C ASP A 59 -11.86 12.46 -5.07
N ASP A 60 -10.58 12.18 -4.79
CA ASP A 60 -10.03 10.83 -4.80
C ASP A 60 -10.63 9.99 -3.67
N ASP A 61 -10.82 10.54 -2.46
CA ASP A 61 -11.45 9.84 -1.33
C ASP A 61 -12.90 9.43 -1.65
N ALA A 62 -13.64 10.29 -2.36
CA ALA A 62 -15.00 9.99 -2.79
C ALA A 62 -15.05 8.96 -3.94
N PHE A 63 -14.07 8.97 -4.84
CA PHE A 63 -13.98 8.05 -5.97
C PHE A 63 -13.47 6.66 -5.54
N LEU A 64 -12.36 6.63 -4.81
CA LEU A 64 -11.68 5.44 -4.31
C LEU A 64 -12.18 5.03 -2.91
N LYS A 65 -13.52 5.00 -2.77
CA LYS A 65 -14.18 4.77 -1.48
C LYS A 65 -14.11 3.33 -0.96
N TYR A 66 -13.63 2.39 -1.79
CA TYR A 66 -13.43 1.02 -1.37
C TYR A 66 -11.97 0.83 -0.91
N TRP A 67 -11.71 -0.17 -0.08
CA TRP A 67 -10.37 -0.38 0.45
C TRP A 67 -10.09 -1.83 0.84
N TYR A 68 -8.81 -2.17 0.83
CA TYR A 68 -8.29 -3.46 1.28
C TYR A 68 -6.91 -3.32 1.93
N CYS A 69 -6.51 -4.36 2.65
CA CYS A 69 -5.18 -4.46 3.25
C CYS A 69 -4.38 -5.53 2.52
N GLU A 70 -3.16 -5.21 2.13
CA GLU A 70 -2.28 -6.13 1.41
C GLU A 70 -0.92 -6.20 2.10
N LYS A 71 -0.34 -7.41 2.18
CA LYS A 71 1.01 -7.61 2.70
C LYS A 71 2.03 -7.46 1.58
N HIS A 72 3.06 -6.65 1.81
CA HIS A 72 4.15 -6.46 0.85
C HIS A 72 5.41 -7.25 1.26
N ASP A 73 6.43 -7.22 0.40
CA ASP A 73 7.67 -8.01 0.53
C ASP A 73 8.51 -7.63 1.75
N ASP A 74 8.32 -6.42 2.29
CA ASP A 74 8.95 -5.97 3.54
C ASP A 74 8.30 -6.58 4.79
N GLY A 75 7.23 -7.35 4.62
CA GLY A 75 6.51 -8.03 5.68
C GLY A 75 5.45 -7.18 6.36
N LEU A 76 5.25 -5.93 5.94
CA LEU A 76 4.26 -5.02 6.48
C LEU A 76 2.95 -5.09 5.67
N TRP A 77 1.87 -4.66 6.31
CA TRP A 77 0.54 -4.54 5.71
C TRP A 77 0.27 -3.09 5.35
N TYR A 78 -0.27 -2.86 4.16
CA TYR A 78 -0.56 -1.54 3.61
C TYR A 78 -2.04 -1.42 3.30
N LEU A 79 -2.60 -0.25 3.56
CA LEU A 79 -3.97 0.10 3.19
C LEU A 79 -3.97 0.66 1.78
N HIS A 80 -4.84 0.10 0.94
CA HIS A 80 -5.07 0.56 -0.43
C HIS A 80 -6.52 0.99 -0.57
N ASN A 81 -6.73 2.14 -1.18
CA ASN A 81 -8.03 2.61 -1.63
C ASN A 81 -8.21 2.28 -3.12
N THR A 82 -9.42 1.91 -3.50
CA THR A 82 -9.76 1.40 -4.84
C THR A 82 -11.18 1.83 -5.23
N ASP A 83 -11.47 1.89 -6.53
CA ASP A 83 -12.83 2.03 -7.04
C ASP A 83 -13.54 0.68 -7.22
N SER A 84 -12.88 -0.44 -6.90
CA SER A 84 -13.44 -1.78 -7.04
C SER A 84 -14.51 -2.10 -5.96
N PRO A 85 -15.76 -2.38 -6.35
CA PRO A 85 -16.84 -2.66 -5.39
C PRO A 85 -16.77 -4.06 -4.76
N THR A 86 -15.76 -4.85 -5.08
CA THR A 86 -15.52 -6.17 -4.46
C THR A 86 -14.84 -6.06 -3.10
N GLU A 87 -14.26 -4.90 -2.79
CA GLU A 87 -13.54 -4.63 -1.55
C GLU A 87 -14.43 -3.97 -0.49
N ARG A 88 -13.86 -3.67 0.69
CA ARG A 88 -14.60 -3.08 1.82
C ARG A 88 -14.94 -1.62 1.52
N VAL A 89 -16.06 -1.13 2.01
CA VAL A 89 -16.40 0.30 1.93
C VAL A 89 -15.79 1.04 3.12
N GLY A 90 -15.17 2.19 2.87
CA GLY A 90 -14.67 3.14 3.87
C GLY A 90 -15.77 4.03 4.41
#